data_AF-A0A326TQI0-F1
#
_entry.id   AF-A0A326TQI0-F1
#
_cell.length_a   1.000
_cell.length_b   1.000
_cell.length_c   1.000
_cell.angle_alpha   90.00
_cell.angle_beta   90.00
_cell.angle_gamma   90.00
#
_symmetry.space_group_name_H-M   'P 1'
#
loop_
_entity.id
_entity.type
_entity.pdbx_description
1 polymer ?
#
loop_
_entity_poly.entity_id
_entity_poly.type
_entity_poly.pdbx_seq_one_letter_code
_entity_poly.pdbx_strand_id
1 'polypeptide(L)'
;MRNELLNWFAREKLLLTDVLTSGDDPEHDEIKITVKPPLVALSRADSDFRECPDPVDFGYPPDCLDYMTLDDMHAFVLSWYEKAVEAGLVKCFVCNKILDMGDEKPWDAVFVSNPMYCWLLVHFDCKRYLNRDLRGRHPFEVSSARPEYFDFFLD
;
A
#
# COMPACT_ATOMS: atom_id res chain seq x y z
N MET A 1 -2.58 -11.85 3.24
CA MET A 1 -1.88 -11.85 1.94
C MET A 1 -1.48 -13.26 1.53
N ARG A 2 -1.58 -13.61 0.24
CA ARG A 2 -1.15 -14.90 -0.31
C ARG A 2 0.38 -14.97 -0.42
N ASN A 3 0.97 -16.17 -0.30
CA ASN A 3 2.42 -16.35 -0.30
C ASN A 3 3.07 -15.96 -1.64
N GLU A 4 2.36 -16.15 -2.75
CA GLU A 4 2.83 -15.81 -4.10
C GLU A 4 3.02 -14.31 -4.24
N LEU A 5 2.08 -13.50 -3.72
CA LEU A 5 2.22 -12.04 -3.73
C LEU A 5 3.36 -11.58 -2.81
N LEU A 6 3.54 -12.23 -1.66
CA LEU A 6 4.68 -11.95 -0.78
C LEU A 6 6.03 -12.29 -1.46
N ASN A 7 6.10 -13.42 -2.16
CA ASN A 7 7.29 -13.82 -2.93
C ASN A 7 7.54 -12.89 -4.11
N TRP A 8 6.48 -12.40 -4.76
CA TRP A 8 6.57 -11.37 -5.78
C TRP A 8 7.20 -10.10 -5.22
N PHE A 9 6.72 -9.60 -4.08
CA PHE A 9 7.35 -8.45 -3.41
C PHE A 9 8.81 -8.73 -3.05
N ALA A 10 9.17 -9.94 -2.62
CA ALA A 10 10.55 -10.31 -2.35
C ALA A 10 11.43 -10.19 -3.62
N ARG A 11 10.93 -10.70 -4.75
CA ARG A 11 11.61 -10.64 -6.05
C ARG A 11 11.83 -9.20 -6.52
N GLU A 12 10.82 -8.35 -6.35
CA GLU A 12 10.89 -6.92 -6.67
C GLU A 12 11.63 -6.08 -5.61
N LYS A 13 12.19 -6.72 -4.57
CA LYS A 13 12.91 -6.07 -3.46
C LYS A 13 12.06 -5.05 -2.70
N LEU A 14 10.77 -5.37 -2.57
CA LEU A 14 9.74 -4.56 -1.93
C LEU A 14 9.42 -4.97 -0.50
N LEU A 15 10.15 -5.92 0.09
CA LEU A 15 9.94 -6.32 1.47
C LEU A 15 10.75 -5.46 2.43
N LEU A 16 10.07 -4.90 3.42
CA LEU A 16 10.71 -4.31 4.59
C LEU A 16 11.03 -5.39 5.62
N THR A 17 12.18 -5.27 6.27
CA THR A 17 12.58 -6.12 7.38
C THR A 17 12.90 -5.26 8.59
N ASP A 18 12.23 -5.53 9.71
CA ASP A 18 12.58 -4.97 11.02
C ASP A 18 13.15 -6.07 11.90
N VAL A 19 14.31 -5.82 12.52
CA VAL A 19 15.07 -6.82 13.29
C VAL A 19 15.14 -6.32 14.72
N LEU A 20 14.42 -6.98 15.62
CA LEU A 20 14.45 -6.71 17.05
C LEU A 20 15.33 -7.77 17.73
N THR A 21 16.37 -7.31 18.41
CA THR A 21 17.23 -8.13 19.27
C THR A 21 16.88 -7.84 20.74
N SER A 22 16.46 -8.84 21.50
CA SER A 22 16.18 -8.70 22.94
C SER A 22 17.48 -8.69 23.74
N GLY A 23 18.02 -7.52 24.07
CA GLY A 23 19.35 -7.37 24.67
C GLY A 23 19.53 -7.80 26.14
N ASP A 24 18.77 -8.78 26.63
CA ASP A 24 18.78 -9.17 28.05
C ASP A 24 19.61 -10.44 28.35
N ASP A 25 19.99 -11.25 27.35
CA ASP A 25 20.88 -12.42 27.55
C ASP A 25 21.68 -12.78 26.26
N PRO A 26 23.00 -12.51 26.20
CA PRO A 26 23.83 -12.80 25.03
C PRO A 26 23.88 -14.28 24.61
N GLU A 27 23.52 -15.21 25.51
CA GLU A 27 23.47 -16.65 25.20
C GLU A 27 22.11 -17.12 24.64
N HIS A 28 21.06 -16.29 24.73
CA HIS A 28 19.69 -16.61 24.29
C HIS A 28 19.01 -15.44 23.54
N ASP A 29 19.76 -14.64 22.79
CA ASP A 29 19.21 -13.54 21.99
C ASP A 29 18.23 -14.10 20.94
N GLU A 30 16.93 -13.99 21.21
CA GLU A 30 15.88 -14.28 20.24
C GLU A 30 15.83 -13.13 19.23
N ILE A 31 16.22 -13.42 17.99
CA ILE A 31 16.11 -12.45 16.89
C ILE A 31 14.71 -12.52 16.31
N LYS A 32 13.88 -11.52 16.60
CA LYS A 32 12.57 -11.39 15.98
C LYS A 32 12.69 -10.57 14.70
N ILE A 33 12.58 -11.24 13.56
CA ILE A 33 12.53 -10.60 12.24
C ILE A 33 11.07 -10.43 11.84
N THR A 34 10.63 -9.19 11.64
CA THR A 34 9.31 -8.87 11.09
C THR A 34 9.47 -8.46 9.64
N VAL A 35 8.81 -9.18 8.73
CA VAL A 35 8.77 -8.86 7.30
C VAL A 35 7.46 -8.17 6.97
N LYS A 36 7.50 -7.02 6.28
CA LYS A 36 6.30 -6.27 5.89
C LYS A 36 6.31 -5.95 4.40
N PRO A 37 5.30 -6.41 3.63
CA PRO A 37 5.12 -5.98 2.24
C PRO A 37 4.59 -4.54 2.19
N PRO A 38 4.62 -3.88 1.03
CA PRO A 38 4.06 -2.55 0.91
C PRO A 38 2.55 -2.56 1.15
N LEU A 39 2.07 -1.47 1.75
CA LEU A 39 0.65 -1.27 2.06
C LEU A 39 -0.01 -0.31 1.06
N VAL A 40 -1.32 -0.20 1.18
CA VAL A 40 -2.17 0.75 0.44
C VAL A 40 -2.88 1.63 1.48
N ALA A 41 -2.78 2.95 1.35
CA ALA A 41 -3.35 3.90 2.31
C ALA A 41 -4.59 4.60 1.74
N LEU A 42 -5.75 4.41 2.38
CA LEU A 42 -6.98 5.12 2.04
C LEU A 42 -7.02 6.53 2.64
N SER A 43 -6.28 6.78 3.71
CA SER A 43 -6.06 8.11 4.28
C SER A 43 -4.78 8.12 5.13
N ARG A 44 -4.54 9.21 5.86
CA ARG A 44 -3.43 9.33 6.82
C ARG A 44 -3.74 8.76 8.21
N ALA A 45 -4.95 8.24 8.46
CA ALA A 45 -5.29 7.62 9.73
C ALA A 45 -4.65 6.23 9.83
N ASP A 46 -4.16 5.86 11.01
CA ASP A 46 -3.40 4.62 11.18
C ASP A 46 -4.26 3.34 10.98
N SER A 47 -5.60 3.48 11.01
CA SER A 47 -6.57 2.43 10.71
C SER A 47 -6.95 2.31 9.22
N ASP A 48 -6.55 3.28 8.39
CA ASP A 48 -6.97 3.40 7.00
C ASP A 48 -5.96 2.76 6.03
N PHE A 49 -5.13 1.86 6.54
CA PHE A 49 -4.19 1.08 5.74
C PHE A 49 -4.78 -0.28 5.39
N ARG A 50 -4.45 -0.76 4.20
CA ARG A 50 -4.81 -2.06 3.64
C ARG A 50 -3.56 -2.82 3.26
N GLU A 51 -3.63 -4.14 3.37
CA GLU A 51 -2.73 -5.01 2.62
C GLU A 51 -2.84 -4.67 1.13
N CYS A 52 -1.75 -4.81 0.36
CA CYS A 52 -1.83 -4.66 -1.09
C CYS A 52 -2.86 -5.64 -1.66
N PRO A 53 -3.79 -5.20 -2.53
CA PRO A 53 -4.69 -6.11 -3.22
C PRO A 53 -3.91 -7.15 -4.03
N ASP A 54 -4.43 -8.38 -4.05
CA ASP A 54 -3.84 -9.48 -4.81
C ASP A 54 -4.52 -9.57 -6.18
N PRO A 55 -3.81 -9.33 -7.30
CA PRO A 55 -4.44 -9.29 -8.62
C PRO A 55 -5.32 -10.52 -8.94
N VAL A 56 -4.94 -11.69 -8.46
CA VAL A 56 -5.68 -12.94 -8.69
C VAL A 56 -7.02 -12.93 -7.96
N ASP A 57 -7.08 -12.37 -6.75
CA ASP A 57 -8.35 -12.22 -6.03
C ASP A 57 -9.30 -11.26 -6.77
N PHE A 58 -8.74 -10.34 -7.56
CA PHE A 58 -9.45 -9.39 -8.41
C PHE A 58 -9.55 -9.85 -9.88
N GLY A 59 -9.42 -11.15 -10.13
CA GLY A 59 -9.73 -11.83 -11.39
C GLY A 59 -8.65 -11.81 -12.47
N TYR A 60 -7.41 -11.46 -12.11
CA TYR A 60 -6.27 -11.75 -12.98
C TYR A 60 -6.00 -13.26 -13.03
N PRO A 61 -5.34 -13.76 -14.09
CA PRO A 61 -4.93 -15.17 -14.16
C PRO A 61 -4.09 -15.61 -12.94
N PRO A 62 -4.22 -16.86 -12.45
CA PRO A 62 -3.50 -17.32 -11.26
C PRO A 62 -1.97 -17.21 -11.34
N ASP A 63 -1.41 -17.27 -12.54
CA ASP A 63 0.01 -17.16 -12.85
C ASP A 63 0.45 -15.71 -13.13
N CYS A 64 -0.42 -14.72 -12.95
CA CYS A 64 -0.15 -13.35 -13.39
C CYS A 64 1.12 -12.75 -12.76
N LEU A 65 1.39 -13.10 -11.50
CA LEU A 65 2.55 -12.61 -10.77
C LEU A 65 3.87 -13.13 -11.36
N ASP A 66 3.89 -14.21 -12.14
CA ASP A 66 5.12 -14.73 -12.75
C ASP A 66 5.69 -13.78 -13.80
N TYR A 67 4.83 -12.99 -14.45
CA TYR A 67 5.20 -12.06 -15.52
C TYR A 67 4.87 -10.59 -15.23
N MET A 68 4.12 -10.30 -14.17
CA MET A 68 3.78 -8.93 -13.76
C MET A 68 5.04 -8.18 -13.31
N THR A 69 5.30 -7.04 -13.94
CA THR A 69 6.36 -6.09 -13.57
C THR A 69 5.86 -5.15 -12.48
N LEU A 70 6.77 -4.36 -11.88
CA LEU A 70 6.37 -3.32 -10.93
C LEU A 70 5.42 -2.28 -11.55
N ASP A 71 5.61 -1.94 -12.83
CA ASP A 71 4.73 -0.99 -13.51
C ASP A 71 3.32 -1.56 -13.72
N ASP A 72 3.21 -2.87 -14.00
CA ASP A 72 1.91 -3.54 -14.07
C ASP A 72 1.21 -3.55 -12.71
N MET A 73 1.97 -3.76 -11.62
CA MET A 73 1.43 -3.68 -10.26
C MET A 73 0.99 -2.25 -9.92
N HIS A 74 1.73 -1.22 -10.34
CA HIS A 74 1.31 0.17 -10.20
C HIS A 74 -0.02 0.44 -10.91
N ALA A 75 -0.16 -0.04 -12.14
CA ALA A 75 -1.40 0.11 -12.91
C ALA A 75 -2.57 -0.64 -12.26
N PHE A 76 -2.34 -1.83 -11.72
CA PHE A 76 -3.34 -2.58 -10.97
C PHE A 76 -3.77 -1.89 -9.67
N VAL A 77 -2.82 -1.41 -8.87
CA VAL A 77 -3.14 -0.67 -7.64
C VAL A 77 -3.87 0.64 -7.95
N LEU A 78 -3.53 1.31 -9.06
CA LEU A 78 -4.26 2.48 -9.54
C LEU A 78 -5.72 2.15 -9.87
N SER A 79 -5.99 1.09 -10.63
CA SER A 79 -7.37 0.72 -10.97
C SER A 79 -8.19 0.33 -9.74
N TRP A 80 -7.57 -0.32 -8.75
CA TRP A 80 -8.19 -0.56 -7.45
C TRP A 80 -8.50 0.74 -6.70
N TYR A 81 -7.59 1.71 -6.72
CA TYR A 81 -7.83 3.02 -6.12
C TYR A 81 -8.97 3.77 -6.78
N GLU A 82 -9.08 3.72 -8.11
CA GLU A 82 -10.20 4.36 -8.84
C GLU A 82 -11.54 3.83 -8.33
N LYS A 83 -11.68 2.52 -8.15
CA LYS A 83 -12.89 1.92 -7.54
C LYS A 83 -13.09 2.33 -6.09
N ALA A 84 -12.04 2.42 -5.30
CA ALA A 84 -12.13 2.92 -3.92
C ALA A 84 -12.56 4.40 -3.85
N VAL A 85 -12.13 5.23 -4.80
CA VAL A 85 -12.52 6.64 -4.91
C VAL A 85 -13.98 6.75 -5.37
N GLU A 86 -14.41 5.97 -6.36
CA GLU A 86 -15.82 5.85 -6.78
C GLU A 86 -16.73 5.49 -5.59
N ALA A 87 -16.26 4.60 -4.71
CA ALA A 87 -16.96 4.19 -3.50
C ALA A 87 -16.91 5.24 -2.35
N GLY A 88 -16.21 6.37 -2.53
CA GLY A 88 -16.09 7.44 -1.54
C GLY A 88 -15.23 7.08 -0.31
N LEU A 89 -14.37 6.07 -0.42
CA LEU A 89 -13.57 5.54 0.70
C LEU A 89 -12.24 6.28 0.87
N VAL A 90 -11.69 6.84 -0.20
CA VAL A 90 -10.35 7.42 -0.19
C VAL A 90 -10.39 8.91 0.15
N LYS A 91 -9.42 9.33 0.96
CA LYS A 91 -9.14 10.74 1.27
C LYS A 91 -7.72 11.07 0.86
N CYS A 92 -7.52 12.32 0.45
CA CYS A 92 -6.17 12.85 0.23
C CYS A 92 -5.33 12.68 1.50
N PHE A 93 -4.18 12.02 1.39
CA PHE A 93 -3.30 11.75 2.52
C PHE A 93 -2.86 13.02 3.27
N VAL A 94 -2.79 14.16 2.58
CA VAL A 94 -2.35 15.44 3.18
C VAL A 94 -3.51 16.23 3.77
N CYS A 95 -4.50 16.61 2.97
CA CYS A 95 -5.58 17.50 3.42
C CYS A 95 -6.78 16.76 4.03
N ASN A 96 -6.79 15.43 3.95
CA ASN A 96 -7.80 14.54 4.52
C ASN A 96 -9.24 14.76 3.99
N LYS A 97 -9.39 15.46 2.86
CA LYS A 97 -10.66 15.58 2.14
C LYS A 97 -10.91 14.33 1.31
N ILE A 98 -12.18 13.92 1.19
CA ILE A 98 -12.62 12.85 0.31
C ILE A 98 -12.19 13.18 -1.12
N LEU A 99 -11.66 12.18 -1.81
CA LEU A 99 -11.33 12.27 -3.23
C LEU A 99 -12.55 11.88 -4.06
N ASP A 100 -12.63 12.43 -5.26
CA ASP A 100 -13.68 12.10 -6.22
C ASP A 100 -13.11 11.80 -7.61
N MET A 101 -13.95 11.21 -8.45
CA MET A 101 -13.69 10.90 -9.86
C MET A 101 -14.14 12.03 -10.79
N GLY A 102 -14.12 13.29 -10.33
CA GLY A 102 -14.47 14.43 -11.18
C GLY A 102 -13.69 14.46 -12.49
N ASP A 103 -14.12 15.29 -13.44
CA ASP A 103 -13.71 15.21 -14.86
C ASP A 103 -12.19 15.16 -15.10
N GLU A 104 -11.38 15.77 -14.22
CA GLU A 104 -9.92 15.80 -14.34
C GLU A 104 -9.17 14.87 -13.38
N LYS A 105 -9.85 14.04 -12.57
CA LYS A 105 -9.26 13.22 -11.48
C LYS A 105 -8.18 14.01 -10.72
N PRO A 106 -8.55 14.94 -9.82
CA PRO A 106 -7.64 15.95 -9.28
C PRO A 106 -6.61 15.42 -8.26
N TRP A 107 -6.24 14.14 -8.36
CA TRP A 107 -5.38 13.41 -7.45
C TRP A 107 -4.41 12.51 -8.21
N ASP A 108 -3.34 12.14 -7.50
CA ASP A 108 -2.27 11.30 -8.00
C ASP A 108 -2.09 10.07 -7.09
N ALA A 109 -1.78 8.92 -7.70
CA ALA A 109 -1.41 7.71 -6.99
C ALA A 109 0.11 7.64 -6.87
N VAL A 110 0.62 7.65 -5.64
CA VAL A 110 2.06 7.74 -5.38
C VAL A 110 2.51 6.52 -4.61
N PHE A 111 3.56 5.86 -5.09
CA PHE A 111 4.31 4.90 -4.30
C PHE A 111 5.42 5.59 -3.50
N VAL A 112 5.34 5.50 -2.18
CA VAL A 112 6.33 6.07 -1.25
C VAL A 112 7.23 4.95 -0.75
N SER A 113 8.43 4.82 -1.31
CA SER A 113 9.40 3.79 -0.91
C SER A 113 10.23 4.16 0.34
N ASN A 114 10.16 5.40 0.82
CA ASN A 114 10.78 5.85 2.07
C ASN A 114 10.04 7.11 2.57
N PRO A 115 9.63 7.20 3.85
CA PRO A 115 9.81 6.22 4.91
C PRO A 115 8.70 5.15 4.99
N MET A 116 7.55 5.36 4.35
CA MET A 116 6.33 4.62 4.70
C MET A 116 6.12 3.30 3.94
N TYR A 117 6.76 3.11 2.79
CA TYR A 117 6.65 1.89 1.98
C TYR A 117 5.21 1.52 1.64
N CYS A 118 4.49 2.46 1.03
CA CYS A 118 3.07 2.27 0.69
C CYS A 118 2.68 3.04 -0.56
N TRP A 119 1.61 2.58 -1.21
CA TRP A 119 0.86 3.40 -2.14
C TRP A 119 -0.14 4.28 -1.40
N LEU A 120 -0.34 5.50 -1.86
CA LEU A 120 -1.33 6.44 -1.30
C LEU A 120 -1.88 7.36 -2.39
N LEU A 121 -3.01 8.01 -2.12
CA LEU A 121 -3.56 9.07 -2.97
C LEU A 121 -3.37 10.47 -2.37
N VAL A 122 -3.07 11.44 -3.22
CA VAL A 122 -2.88 12.83 -2.83
C VAL A 122 -3.40 13.77 -3.92
N HIS A 123 -4.11 14.84 -3.55
CA HIS A 123 -4.44 15.90 -4.52
C HIS A 123 -3.18 16.48 -5.17
N PHE A 124 -3.24 16.88 -6.44
CA PHE A 124 -2.08 17.46 -7.14
C PHE A 124 -1.45 18.64 -6.38
N ASP A 125 -2.27 19.58 -5.91
CA ASP A 125 -1.81 20.74 -5.12
C ASP A 125 -1.26 20.38 -3.73
N CYS A 126 -1.66 19.23 -3.22
CA CYS A 126 -1.23 18.75 -1.91
C CYS A 126 0.11 18.01 -1.96
N LYS A 127 0.52 17.49 -3.13
CA LYS A 127 1.72 16.65 -3.30
C LYS A 127 3.00 17.32 -2.76
N ARG A 128 3.12 18.64 -2.89
CA ARG A 128 4.26 19.42 -2.36
C ARG A 128 4.42 19.36 -0.83
N TYR A 129 3.36 18.99 -0.10
CA TYR A 129 3.38 18.87 1.37
C TYR A 129 3.54 17.43 1.84
N LEU A 130 3.53 16.44 0.93
CA LEU A 130 3.51 15.02 1.28
C LEU A 130 4.68 14.62 2.20
N ASN A 131 5.90 15.10 1.91
CA ASN A 131 7.08 14.83 2.73
C ASN A 131 6.98 15.33 4.17
N ARG A 132 6.19 16.37 4.43
CA ARG A 132 5.94 16.87 5.79
C ARG A 132 5.03 15.90 6.54
N ASP A 133 3.95 15.44 5.91
CA ASP A 133 2.95 14.55 6.51
C ASP A 133 3.43 13.09 6.65
N LEU A 134 4.43 12.68 5.86
CA LEU A 134 5.13 11.39 6.00
C LEU A 134 6.20 11.39 7.10
N ARG A 135 6.68 12.57 7.54
CA ARG A 135 7.79 12.66 8.49
C ARG A 135 7.40 12.07 9.84
N GLY A 136 8.22 11.16 10.36
CA GLY A 136 8.03 10.54 11.67
C GLY A 136 6.99 9.42 11.68
N ARG A 137 6.46 9.02 10.53
CA ARG A 137 5.65 7.80 10.40
C ARG A 137 6.53 6.62 10.04
N HIS A 138 6.27 5.47 10.68
CA HIS A 138 6.97 4.25 10.36
C HIS A 138 6.00 3.19 9.80
N PRO A 139 6.40 2.41 8.76
CA PRO A 139 5.57 1.36 8.18
C PRO A 139 5.10 0.34 9.22
N PHE A 140 5.89 0.07 10.26
CA PHE A 140 5.57 -0.93 11.28
C PHE A 140 4.63 -0.42 12.39
N GLU A 141 4.34 0.88 12.44
CA GLU A 141 3.43 1.48 13.43
C GLU A 141 1.96 1.42 13.01
N VAL A 142 1.68 1.09 11.74
CA VAL A 142 0.31 1.03 11.23
C VAL A 142 -0.23 -0.40 11.15
N SER A 143 -1.49 -0.55 11.53
CA SER A 143 -2.27 -1.77 11.33
C SER A 143 -2.89 -1.79 9.94
N SER A 144 -2.83 -2.92 9.24
CA SER A 144 -3.49 -3.09 7.94
C SER A 144 -4.70 -4.01 8.05
N ALA A 145 -5.78 -3.65 7.37
CA ALA A 145 -6.92 -4.55 7.14
C ALA A 145 -6.79 -5.22 5.76
N ARG A 146 -7.66 -6.18 5.47
CA ARG A 146 -7.79 -6.73 4.11
C ARG A 146 -8.32 -5.64 3.16
N PRO A 147 -7.87 -5.61 1.89
CA PRO A 147 -8.38 -4.69 0.89
C PRO A 147 -9.86 -4.93 0.64
N GLU A 148 -10.57 -3.84 0.36
CA GLU A 148 -11.96 -3.86 -0.10
C GLU A 148 -12.07 -4.61 -1.44
N TYR A 149 -13.13 -5.41 -1.55
CA TYR A 149 -13.49 -6.08 -2.79
C TYR A 149 -14.37 -5.15 -3.62
N PHE A 150 -13.94 -4.86 -4.84
CA PHE A 150 -14.72 -4.13 -5.84
C PHE A 150 -14.94 -5.07 -7.02
N ASP A 151 -16.11 -5.06 -7.63
CA ASP A 151 -16.34 -5.81 -8.85
C ASP A 151 -15.62 -5.10 -10.01
N PHE A 152 -14.51 -5.68 -10.48
CA PHE A 152 -13.79 -5.20 -11.66
C PHE A 152 -14.44 -5.63 -12.97
N PHE A 153 -15.45 -6.52 -12.92
CA PHE A 153 -16.14 -7.12 -14.06
C PHE A 153 -17.62 -6.78 -14.08
N LEU A 154 -17.98 -5.51 -13.93
CA LEU A 154 -19.30 -5.01 -14.29
C LEU A 154 -19.16 -3.60 -14.86
N ASP A 155 -19.05 -3.54 -16.19
CA ASP A 155 -19.81 -2.65 -17.08
C ASP A 155 -19.86 -3.25 -18.50
#